data_AF-A0A967CXF1-F1
#
_entry.id   AF-A0A967CXF1-F1
#
_cell.length_a   1.000
_cell.length_b   1.000
_cell.length_c   1.000
_cell.angle_alpha   90.00
_cell.angle_beta   90.00
_cell.angle_gamma   90.00
#
_symmetry.space_group_name_H-M   'P 1'
#
loop_
_entity.id
_entity.type
_entity.pdbx_description
1 polymer ?
#
loop_
_entity_poly.entity_id
_entity_poly.type
_entity_poly.pdbx_seq_one_letter_code
_entity_poly.pdbx_strand_id
1 'polypeptide(L)'
;LYIDNLGFDCTTSDPHTKVTNFGGFGTQDVYAAPFTVTDPQNSQSIPQNGSFAIAGTSTSGAIGYVVVHHVFKVTYTLKGYKYQREQFDENNVLVTFSPGEDGEIARTGEYLGLRTKKGTTGGEYVIAELFFQVDIQDPNVSRSTQFRMNNRTRYSMVTGLSLKGAPGYELNHPDTIRFVVESEMDLNGEFTTEFDTDLGESTFETGSVYGILSTNAEWLIPEGAGVITLTSQDPTQFMNSQNGTYDREIDQYEEAGGFILDRNLP
;
A
#
# COMPACT_ATOMS: atom_id res chain seq x y z
N LEU A 1 27.58 -6.64 3.68
CA LEU A 1 26.26 -6.10 4.05
C LEU A 1 25.62 -7.14 4.96
N TYR A 2 25.50 -6.85 6.25
CA TYR A 2 24.70 -7.68 7.15
C TYR A 2 23.29 -7.10 7.12
N ILE A 3 22.30 -7.92 6.79
CA ILE A 3 20.88 -7.55 6.84
C ILE A 3 20.24 -8.51 7.82
N ASP A 4 19.99 -8.02 9.03
CA ASP A 4 19.11 -8.69 9.97
C ASP A 4 17.66 -8.22 9.76
N ASN A 5 16.70 -8.85 10.42
CA ASN A 5 15.35 -8.27 10.57
C ASN A 5 14.56 -8.15 9.24
N LEU A 6 14.77 -9.11 8.33
CA LEU A 6 14.05 -9.20 7.04
C LEU A 6 12.61 -9.70 7.19
N GLY A 7 12.38 -10.61 8.14
CA GLY A 7 11.06 -11.19 8.40
C GLY A 7 10.22 -10.29 9.30
N PHE A 8 8.94 -10.16 8.98
CA PHE A 8 7.93 -9.53 9.83
C PHE A 8 6.65 -10.35 9.74
N ASP A 9 6.10 -10.75 10.88
CA ASP A 9 4.95 -11.67 10.98
C ASP A 9 3.77 -11.07 11.77
N CYS A 10 3.83 -9.79 12.11
CA CYS A 10 2.84 -9.05 12.91
C CYS A 10 2.55 -9.61 14.32
N THR A 11 3.22 -10.67 14.77
CA THR A 11 2.88 -11.41 16.01
C THR A 11 4.02 -11.49 17.02
N THR A 12 5.23 -11.05 16.65
CA THR A 12 6.38 -10.99 17.55
C THR A 12 6.95 -9.58 17.71
N SER A 13 7.18 -9.17 18.97
CA SER A 13 7.80 -7.90 19.35
C SER A 13 9.33 -7.99 19.33
N ASP A 14 9.90 -8.41 18.21
CA ASP A 14 11.30 -8.19 17.86
C ASP A 14 11.46 -8.70 16.42
N PRO A 15 11.99 -7.92 15.48
CA PRO A 15 12.70 -6.64 15.65
C PRO A 15 11.85 -5.40 15.35
N HIS A 16 10.68 -5.57 14.73
CA HIS A 16 9.83 -4.44 14.35
C HIS A 16 8.97 -3.97 15.52
N THR A 17 9.05 -2.67 15.82
CA THR A 17 8.23 -2.03 16.86
C THR A 17 7.30 -1.00 16.23
N LYS A 18 6.09 -0.85 16.80
CA LYS A 18 5.09 0.10 16.29
C LYS A 18 5.64 1.53 16.31
N VAL A 19 5.49 2.22 15.18
CA VAL A 19 5.95 3.59 14.97
C VAL A 19 4.98 4.57 15.62
N THR A 20 5.36 5.10 16.78
CA THR A 20 4.45 5.86 17.65
C THR A 20 4.22 7.30 17.23
N ASN A 21 5.13 7.91 16.46
CA ASN A 21 4.98 9.29 15.98
C ASN A 21 3.88 9.43 14.91
N PHE A 22 3.62 8.38 14.14
CA PHE A 22 2.54 8.33 13.15
C PHE A 22 1.32 7.54 13.65
N GLY A 23 1.54 6.45 14.40
CA GLY A 23 0.49 5.59 14.91
C GLY A 23 0.03 4.56 13.89
N GLY A 24 -0.63 5.02 12.82
CA GLY A 24 -1.29 4.19 11.81
C GLY A 24 -2.41 4.93 11.08
N PHE A 25 -3.21 4.22 10.29
CA PHE A 25 -4.41 4.72 9.62
C PHE A 25 -5.50 3.64 9.62
N GLY A 26 -6.65 3.94 10.23
CA GLY A 26 -7.72 2.97 10.42
C GLY A 26 -7.28 1.70 11.15
N THR A 27 -7.46 0.54 10.53
CA THR A 27 -7.02 -0.77 11.06
C THR A 27 -5.57 -1.12 10.70
N GLN A 28 -4.82 -0.16 10.18
CA GLN A 28 -3.49 -0.37 9.60
C GLN A 28 -2.43 0.34 10.44
N ASP A 29 -1.33 -0.35 10.73
CA ASP A 29 -0.25 0.12 11.57
C ASP A 29 1.10 0.09 10.84
N VAL A 30 2.00 0.98 11.28
CA VAL A 30 3.39 1.02 10.80
C VAL A 30 4.33 0.52 11.88
N TYR A 31 5.31 -0.27 11.47
CA TYR A 31 6.36 -0.81 12.32
C TYR A 31 7.74 -0.52 11.73
N ALA A 32 8.74 -0.35 12.59
CA ALA A 32 10.12 -0.12 12.18
C ALA A 32 11.06 -1.05 12.94
N ALA A 33 12.02 -1.64 12.22
CA ALA A 33 13.16 -2.31 12.81
C ALA A 33 14.17 -1.29 13.36
N PRO A 34 14.96 -1.66 14.39
CA PRO A 34 16.00 -0.79 14.90
C PRO A 34 17.08 -0.53 13.84
N PHE A 35 17.54 0.73 13.80
CA PHE A 35 18.63 1.17 12.91
C PHE A 35 20.02 0.74 13.38
N THR A 36 20.12 0.07 14.53
CA THR A 36 21.36 -0.48 15.06
C THR A 36 21.07 -1.81 15.73
N VAL A 37 21.97 -2.78 15.56
CA VAL A 37 21.97 -4.04 16.31
C VAL A 37 23.29 -4.19 17.04
N THR A 38 23.30 -4.97 18.12
CA THR A 38 24.53 -5.26 18.87
C THR A 38 25.15 -6.54 18.34
N ASP A 39 26.41 -6.50 17.92
CA ASP A 39 27.18 -7.68 17.50
C ASP A 39 27.31 -8.66 18.68
N PRO A 40 26.80 -9.90 18.58
CA PRO A 40 26.87 -10.86 19.68
C PRO A 40 28.29 -11.33 20.01
N GLN A 41 29.28 -11.13 19.13
CA GLN A 41 30.66 -11.59 19.32
C GLN A 41 31.54 -10.57 20.05
N ASN A 42 31.28 -9.28 19.89
CA ASN A 42 32.15 -8.21 20.39
C ASN A 42 31.40 -7.02 21.03
N SER A 43 30.07 -7.10 21.11
CA SER A 43 29.18 -6.09 21.67
C SER A 43 29.27 -4.71 21.02
N GLN A 44 29.84 -4.60 19.82
CA GLN A 44 29.86 -3.35 19.06
C GLN A 44 28.52 -3.10 18.39
N SER A 45 28.18 -1.81 18.22
CA SER A 45 26.99 -1.43 17.48
C SER A 45 27.24 -1.55 15.98
N ILE A 46 26.35 -2.27 15.29
CA ILE A 46 26.35 -2.42 13.83
C ILE A 46 25.17 -1.59 13.28
N PRO A 47 25.43 -0.54 12.50
CA PRO A 47 24.38 0.18 11.79
C PRO A 47 23.61 -0.76 10.86
N GLN A 48 22.29 -0.73 10.97
CA GLN A 48 21.35 -1.38 10.06
C GLN A 48 20.76 -0.35 9.11
N ASN A 49 20.21 -0.86 8.03
CA ASN A 49 19.42 -0.05 7.13
C ASN A 49 17.98 0.03 7.64
N GLY A 50 17.24 1.06 7.21
CA GLY A 50 15.84 1.19 7.61
C GLY A 50 15.04 0.02 7.05
N SER A 51 14.31 -0.67 7.91
CA SER A 51 13.31 -1.67 7.54
C SER A 51 11.99 -1.25 8.16
N PHE A 52 10.99 -1.01 7.33
CA PHE A 52 9.66 -0.62 7.75
C PHE A 52 8.67 -1.67 7.28
N ALA A 53 7.66 -1.92 8.11
CA ALA A 53 6.55 -2.76 7.75
C ALA A 53 5.25 -2.00 7.93
N ILE A 54 4.33 -2.21 7.00
CA ILE A 54 2.94 -1.77 7.09
C ILE A 54 2.10 -3.03 7.13
N ALA A 55 1.20 -3.13 8.09
CA ALA A 55 0.29 -4.25 8.21
C ALA A 55 -1.11 -3.77 8.54
N GLY A 56 -2.09 -4.46 7.97
CA GLY A 56 -3.50 -4.20 8.21
C GLY A 56 -4.29 -5.49 8.21
N THR A 57 -5.33 -5.52 9.03
CA THR A 57 -6.30 -6.61 9.12
C THR A 57 -7.69 -6.00 9.05
N SER A 58 -8.64 -6.66 8.38
CA SER A 58 -10.03 -6.20 8.42
C SER A 58 -10.59 -6.29 9.84
N THR A 59 -11.67 -5.55 10.08
CA THR A 59 -12.34 -5.55 11.40
C THR A 59 -12.74 -6.96 11.84
N SER A 60 -13.16 -7.83 10.90
CA SER A 60 -13.55 -9.21 11.19
C SER A 60 -12.36 -10.15 11.44
N GLY A 61 -11.14 -9.73 11.14
CA GLY A 61 -9.97 -10.62 11.16
C GLY A 61 -9.86 -11.56 9.95
N ALA A 62 -10.80 -11.56 9.02
CA ALA A 62 -10.86 -12.56 7.95
C ALA A 62 -9.84 -12.36 6.83
N ILE A 63 -9.30 -11.16 6.68
CA ILE A 63 -8.31 -10.81 5.65
C ILE A 63 -7.26 -9.86 6.23
N GLY A 64 -6.09 -9.86 5.61
CA GLY A 64 -5.05 -8.92 5.96
C GLY A 64 -3.94 -8.85 4.95
N TYR A 65 -3.04 -7.90 5.18
CA TYR A 65 -1.84 -7.74 4.39
C TYR A 65 -0.65 -7.37 5.27
N VAL A 66 0.53 -7.60 4.71
CA VAL A 66 1.80 -7.07 5.21
C VAL A 66 2.65 -6.62 4.03
N VAL A 67 3.26 -5.45 4.15
CA VAL A 67 4.24 -4.89 3.22
C VAL A 67 5.48 -4.57 4.01
N VAL A 68 6.61 -5.17 3.66
CA VAL A 68 7.93 -4.84 4.19
C VAL A 68 8.68 -4.06 3.13
N HIS A 69 9.17 -2.88 3.51
CA HIS A 69 9.89 -1.98 2.65
C HIS A 69 11.16 -1.50 3.35
N HIS A 70 12.29 -1.80 2.73
CA HIS A 70 13.56 -1.35 3.22
C HIS A 70 14.04 -0.08 2.54
N VAL A 71 14.48 0.86 3.35
CA VAL A 71 14.92 2.19 2.95
C VAL A 71 16.45 2.23 2.98
N PHE A 72 17.05 2.15 1.80
CA PHE A 72 18.50 2.06 1.61
C PHE A 72 18.99 3.09 0.60
N LYS A 73 20.27 3.49 0.69
CA LYS A 73 20.97 4.21 -0.37
C LYS A 73 21.44 3.27 -1.49
N VAL A 74 20.52 2.48 -2.05
CA VAL A 74 20.76 1.67 -3.26
C VAL A 74 19.76 2.05 -4.34
N THR A 75 20.08 1.76 -5.61
CA THR A 75 19.29 2.18 -6.77
C THR A 75 17.85 1.64 -6.76
N TYR A 76 17.63 0.46 -6.16
CA TYR A 76 16.34 -0.19 -6.03
C TYR A 76 16.09 -0.57 -4.58
N THR A 77 14.91 -0.27 -4.05
CA THR A 77 14.56 -0.66 -2.68
C THR A 77 14.21 -2.14 -2.61
N LEU A 78 14.56 -2.81 -1.50
CA LEU A 78 14.12 -4.19 -1.25
C LEU A 78 12.70 -4.14 -0.68
N LYS A 79 11.77 -4.85 -1.32
CA LYS A 79 10.36 -4.90 -0.95
C LYS A 79 9.88 -6.33 -0.94
N GLY A 80 9.01 -6.66 0.00
CA GLY A 80 8.28 -7.92 0.05
C GLY A 80 6.88 -7.65 0.56
N TYR A 81 5.90 -8.40 0.08
CA TYR A 81 4.53 -8.23 0.52
C TYR A 81 3.78 -9.55 0.48
N LYS A 82 2.70 -9.61 1.27
CA LYS A 82 1.74 -10.69 1.30
C LYS A 82 0.38 -10.11 1.61
N TYR A 83 -0.65 -10.57 0.93
CA TYR A 83 -2.04 -10.41 1.32
C TYR A 83 -2.65 -11.80 1.44
N GLN A 84 -3.64 -11.97 2.31
CA GLN A 84 -4.27 -13.27 2.52
C GLN A 84 -5.70 -13.15 3.01
N ARG A 85 -6.45 -14.23 2.78
CA ARG A 85 -7.59 -14.62 3.62
C ARG A 85 -7.08 -15.51 4.74
N GLU A 86 -7.53 -15.25 5.95
CA GLU A 86 -7.35 -16.17 7.06
C GLU A 86 -8.19 -17.42 6.85
N GLN A 87 -7.86 -18.50 7.56
CA GLN A 87 -8.72 -19.69 7.53
C GLN A 87 -10.04 -19.44 8.26
N PHE A 88 -9.99 -18.71 9.37
CA PHE A 88 -11.14 -18.38 10.20
C PHE A 88 -11.10 -16.90 10.60
N ASP A 89 -12.28 -16.28 10.69
CA ASP A 89 -12.42 -14.92 11.21
C ASP A 89 -12.31 -14.88 12.75
N GLU A 90 -12.43 -13.69 13.35
CA GLU A 90 -12.37 -13.49 14.80
C GLU A 90 -13.46 -14.25 15.58
N ASN A 91 -14.56 -14.61 14.90
CA ASN A 91 -15.68 -15.36 15.44
C ASN A 91 -15.60 -16.87 15.14
N ASN A 92 -14.47 -17.33 14.61
CA ASN A 92 -14.18 -18.71 14.24
C ASN A 92 -15.10 -19.25 13.12
N VAL A 93 -15.54 -18.37 12.21
CA VAL A 93 -16.27 -18.70 10.98
C VAL A 93 -15.28 -18.92 9.84
N LEU A 94 -15.47 -19.97 9.06
CA LEU A 94 -14.61 -20.28 7.90
C LEU A 94 -14.69 -19.14 6.87
N VAL A 95 -13.55 -18.56 6.53
CA VAL A 95 -13.46 -17.54 5.49
C VAL A 95 -13.36 -18.22 4.13
N THR A 96 -14.21 -17.83 3.20
CA THR A 96 -14.25 -18.38 1.84
C THR A 96 -14.38 -17.28 0.80
N PHE A 97 -14.38 -17.65 -0.48
CA PHE A 97 -14.85 -16.80 -1.57
C PHE A 97 -15.84 -17.64 -2.37
N SER A 98 -17.11 -17.41 -2.12
CA SER A 98 -18.21 -18.07 -2.78
C SER A 98 -19.38 -17.08 -2.90
N PRO A 99 -19.24 -16.03 -3.73
CA PRO A 99 -20.24 -14.99 -3.78
C PRO A 99 -21.58 -15.55 -4.24
N GLY A 100 -22.64 -15.21 -3.51
CA GLY A 100 -24.04 -15.42 -3.89
C GLY A 100 -24.71 -14.15 -4.41
N GLU A 101 -23.94 -13.06 -4.50
CA GLU A 101 -24.33 -11.80 -5.14
C GLU A 101 -24.10 -11.90 -6.66
N ASP A 102 -25.04 -11.36 -7.45
CA ASP A 102 -24.87 -11.14 -8.88
C ASP A 102 -24.80 -9.63 -9.16
N GLY A 103 -23.91 -9.21 -10.07
CA GLY A 103 -23.82 -7.84 -10.57
C GLY A 103 -22.57 -7.07 -10.13
N GLU A 104 -22.58 -5.76 -10.39
CA GLU A 104 -21.49 -4.86 -10.03
C GLU A 104 -21.62 -4.39 -8.57
N ILE A 105 -20.52 -4.52 -7.82
CA ILE A 105 -20.44 -4.17 -6.40
C ILE A 105 -19.41 -3.07 -6.23
N ALA A 106 -19.82 -1.95 -5.64
CA ALA A 106 -18.94 -0.86 -5.25
C ALA A 106 -18.62 -0.89 -3.75
N ARG A 107 -17.36 -0.60 -3.40
CA ARG A 107 -16.85 -0.51 -2.02
C ARG A 107 -15.88 0.65 -1.87
N THR A 108 -15.67 1.02 -0.61
CA THR A 108 -14.64 1.97 -0.23
C THR A 108 -13.56 1.25 0.58
N GLY A 109 -12.41 1.88 0.70
CA GLY A 109 -11.35 1.35 1.54
C GLY A 109 -10.34 2.40 1.93
N GLU A 110 -9.36 1.93 2.68
CA GLU A 110 -8.28 2.75 3.20
C GLU A 110 -6.95 2.20 2.71
N TYR A 111 -6.08 3.08 2.25
CA TYR A 111 -4.73 2.74 1.82
C TYR A 111 -3.70 3.37 2.75
N LEU A 112 -2.69 2.58 3.11
CA LEU A 112 -1.50 3.04 3.81
C LEU A 112 -0.26 2.52 3.08
N GLY A 113 0.58 3.44 2.62
CA GLY A 113 1.78 3.15 1.85
C GLY A 113 3.03 3.83 2.37
N LEU A 114 4.18 3.25 1.99
CA LEU A 114 5.49 3.85 2.15
C LEU A 114 6.03 4.26 0.79
N ARG A 115 6.37 5.54 0.66
CA ARG A 115 6.93 6.13 -0.56
C ARG A 115 8.37 6.57 -0.27
N THR A 116 9.29 6.15 -1.12
CA THR A 116 10.74 6.37 -0.93
C THR A 116 11.34 7.02 -2.17
N LYS A 117 12.20 8.02 -1.96
CA LYS A 117 12.87 8.70 -3.08
C LYS A 117 14.05 7.83 -3.56
N LYS A 118 14.08 7.51 -4.86
CA LYS A 118 15.12 6.67 -5.47
C LYS A 118 16.52 7.21 -5.18
N GLY A 119 17.43 6.31 -4.80
CA GLY A 119 18.82 6.64 -4.50
C GLY A 119 19.05 7.36 -3.16
N THR A 120 18.03 7.48 -2.30
CA THR A 120 18.13 8.12 -0.99
C THR A 120 17.59 7.21 0.13
N THR A 121 17.91 7.55 1.37
CA THR A 121 17.29 6.94 2.56
C THR A 121 16.05 7.71 3.04
N GLY A 122 15.53 8.63 2.22
CA GLY A 122 14.37 9.44 2.55
C GLY A 122 13.08 8.75 2.14
N GLY A 123 12.08 8.79 3.01
CA GLY A 123 10.75 8.29 2.73
C GLY A 123 9.67 9.10 3.44
N GLU A 124 8.44 8.79 3.06
CA GLU A 124 7.20 9.38 3.54
C GLU A 124 6.11 8.33 3.60
N TYR A 125 5.17 8.49 4.52
CA TYR A 125 3.94 7.70 4.51
C TYR A 125 2.93 8.36 3.57
N VAL A 126 2.12 7.54 2.91
CA VAL A 126 1.03 7.97 2.04
C VAL A 126 -0.24 7.32 2.56
N ILE A 127 -1.26 8.12 2.84
CA ILE A 127 -2.62 7.62 3.09
C ILE A 127 -3.51 8.02 1.93
N ALA A 128 -4.49 7.17 1.61
CA ALA A 128 -5.50 7.48 0.60
C ALA A 128 -6.83 6.82 0.92
N GLU A 129 -7.89 7.38 0.35
CA GLU A 129 -9.19 6.73 0.28
C GLU A 129 -9.27 5.93 -1.01
N LEU A 130 -9.89 4.76 -0.93
CA LEU A 130 -10.04 3.85 -2.05
C LEU A 130 -11.49 3.75 -2.47
N PHE A 131 -11.68 3.63 -3.77
CA PHE A 131 -12.92 3.21 -4.38
C PHE A 131 -12.63 1.96 -5.20
N PHE A 132 -13.40 0.92 -4.96
CA PHE A 132 -13.26 -0.36 -5.64
C PHE A 132 -14.61 -0.76 -6.21
N GLN A 133 -14.63 -1.19 -7.46
CA GLN A 133 -15.79 -1.78 -8.10
C GLN A 133 -15.39 -3.14 -8.64
N VAL A 134 -16.26 -4.14 -8.45
CA VAL A 134 -16.08 -5.49 -8.99
C VAL A 134 -17.34 -5.93 -9.70
N ASP A 135 -17.19 -6.47 -10.90
CA ASP A 135 -18.26 -7.15 -11.63
C ASP A 135 -18.21 -8.65 -11.30
N ILE A 136 -19.18 -9.11 -10.50
CA ILE A 136 -19.32 -10.51 -10.10
C ILE A 136 -20.15 -11.30 -11.10
N GLN A 137 -20.91 -10.61 -11.97
CA GLN A 137 -21.74 -11.29 -12.97
C GLN A 137 -20.87 -11.91 -14.07
N ASP A 138 -19.80 -11.23 -14.46
CA ASP A 138 -18.87 -11.67 -15.51
C ASP A 138 -17.39 -11.53 -15.08
N PRO A 139 -16.93 -12.23 -14.02
CA PRO A 139 -15.62 -11.99 -13.40
C PRO A 139 -14.42 -12.41 -14.27
N ASN A 140 -14.69 -13.20 -15.31
CA ASN A 140 -13.72 -13.68 -16.31
C ASN A 140 -13.79 -12.89 -17.63
N VAL A 141 -14.60 -11.83 -17.70
CA VAL A 141 -14.66 -10.94 -18.85
C VAL A 141 -13.86 -9.68 -18.50
N SER A 142 -13.17 -9.11 -19.48
CA SER A 142 -12.35 -7.91 -19.34
C SER A 142 -12.96 -6.85 -18.43
N ARG A 143 -12.16 -6.32 -17.49
CA ARG A 143 -12.55 -5.23 -16.54
C ARG A 143 -13.44 -5.70 -15.39
N SER A 144 -13.19 -6.90 -14.86
CA SER A 144 -13.92 -7.39 -13.69
C SER A 144 -13.66 -6.54 -12.45
N THR A 145 -12.58 -5.75 -12.40
CA THR A 145 -12.32 -4.82 -11.31
C THR A 145 -11.94 -3.42 -11.80
N GLN A 146 -12.40 -2.41 -11.06
CA GLN A 146 -11.92 -1.04 -11.15
C GLN A 146 -11.51 -0.57 -9.76
N PHE A 147 -10.39 0.13 -9.69
CA PHE A 147 -9.85 0.69 -8.46
C PHE A 147 -9.75 2.21 -8.62
N ARG A 148 -9.69 3.02 -7.57
CA ARG A 148 -9.29 4.44 -7.62
C ARG A 148 -8.76 4.83 -6.25
N MET A 149 -7.64 5.55 -6.23
CA MET A 149 -7.11 6.19 -5.02
C MET A 149 -7.34 7.69 -5.08
N ASN A 150 -8.01 8.21 -4.07
CA ASN A 150 -8.33 9.63 -3.93
C ASN A 150 -7.76 10.19 -2.62
N ASN A 151 -7.73 11.53 -2.52
CA ASN A 151 -7.38 12.23 -1.27
C ASN A 151 -5.99 11.83 -0.72
N ARG A 152 -5.06 11.51 -1.63
CA ARG A 152 -3.71 11.04 -1.31
C ARG A 152 -2.92 12.10 -0.56
N THR A 153 -2.58 11.80 0.70
CA THR A 153 -1.90 12.73 1.61
C THR A 153 -0.58 12.15 2.10
N ARG A 154 0.47 12.97 2.08
CA ARG A 154 1.84 12.60 2.48
C ARG A 154 2.15 13.00 3.92
N TYR A 155 2.90 12.17 4.63
CA TYR A 155 3.29 12.36 6.02
C TYR A 155 4.77 12.08 6.24
N SER A 156 5.39 12.86 7.13
CA SER A 156 6.79 12.68 7.50
C SER A 156 7.00 11.38 8.27
N MET A 157 7.98 10.57 7.87
CA MET A 157 8.42 9.44 8.69
C MET A 157 9.09 9.87 10.00
N VAL A 158 9.60 11.10 10.06
CA VAL A 158 10.35 11.62 11.22
C VAL A 158 9.40 12.19 12.27
N THR A 159 8.43 13.01 11.86
CA THR A 159 7.52 13.68 12.79
C THR A 159 6.13 13.06 12.86
N GLY A 160 5.75 12.23 11.88
CA GLY A 160 4.38 11.72 11.73
C GLY A 160 3.36 12.77 11.30
N LEU A 161 3.78 14.02 11.07
CA LEU A 161 2.88 15.11 10.68
C LEU A 161 2.69 15.17 9.17
N SER A 162 1.53 15.68 8.76
CA SER A 162 1.22 15.94 7.35
C SER A 162 2.26 16.88 6.75
N LEU A 163 2.70 16.55 5.53
CA LEU A 163 3.63 17.36 4.76
C LEU A 163 2.92 18.40 3.90
N LYS A 164 1.59 18.41 3.87
CA LYS A 164 0.79 19.29 3.01
C LYS A 164 1.16 20.76 3.20
N GLY A 165 1.59 21.41 2.11
CA GLY A 165 1.95 22.83 2.10
C GLY A 165 3.32 23.17 2.71
N ALA A 166 4.09 22.17 3.16
CA ALA A 166 5.50 22.37 3.52
C ALA A 166 6.33 22.64 2.25
N PRO A 167 7.51 23.27 2.35
CA PRO A 167 8.39 23.47 1.21
C PRO A 167 8.72 22.16 0.47
N GLY A 168 8.44 22.09 -0.82
CA GLY A 168 8.55 20.88 -1.65
C GLY A 168 7.31 19.97 -1.66
N TYR A 169 6.27 20.33 -0.90
CA TYR A 169 5.03 19.57 -0.74
C TYR A 169 3.78 20.44 -0.98
N GLU A 170 3.92 21.45 -1.84
CA GLU A 170 2.88 22.41 -2.16
C GLU A 170 1.72 21.78 -2.95
N LEU A 171 2.02 20.77 -3.78
CA LEU A 171 1.02 20.03 -4.54
C LEU A 171 0.69 18.70 -3.86
N ASN A 172 -0.58 18.29 -3.90
CA ASN A 172 -0.97 16.95 -3.49
C ASN A 172 -0.59 15.93 -4.58
N HIS A 173 -0.58 14.65 -4.22
CA HIS A 173 -0.60 13.60 -5.22
C HIS A 173 -1.91 13.66 -6.01
N PRO A 174 -1.86 13.39 -7.33
CA PRO A 174 -3.08 13.28 -8.11
C PRO A 174 -3.88 12.05 -7.71
N ASP A 175 -5.18 12.13 -7.93
CA ASP A 175 -6.05 10.96 -7.87
C ASP A 175 -5.64 9.98 -8.96
N THR A 176 -5.67 8.69 -8.65
CA THR A 176 -5.40 7.64 -9.64
C THR A 176 -6.70 7.29 -10.34
N ILE A 177 -6.77 7.59 -11.64
CA ILE A 177 -8.03 7.58 -12.40
C ILE A 177 -8.02 6.54 -13.52
N ARG A 178 -6.85 6.13 -14.04
CA ARG A 178 -6.75 5.36 -15.28
C ARG A 178 -6.11 3.97 -15.06
N PHE A 179 -6.80 2.95 -15.56
CA PHE A 179 -6.36 1.54 -15.50
C PHE A 179 -6.04 1.07 -16.92
N VAL A 180 -4.86 0.47 -17.08
CA VAL A 180 -4.26 0.16 -18.38
C VAL A 180 -4.66 -1.23 -18.86
N VAL A 181 -4.93 -2.16 -17.94
CA VAL A 181 -5.12 -3.58 -18.27
C VAL A 181 -6.44 -4.12 -17.76
N GLU A 182 -7.09 -4.91 -18.60
CA GLU A 182 -8.28 -5.71 -18.30
C GLU A 182 -7.92 -6.70 -17.18
N SER A 183 -8.39 -6.42 -15.96
CA SER A 183 -8.27 -7.37 -14.85
C SER A 183 -9.29 -8.49 -15.01
N GLU A 184 -8.83 -9.71 -14.74
CA GLU A 184 -9.67 -10.88 -14.49
C GLU A 184 -9.56 -11.21 -12.99
N MET A 185 -10.64 -11.71 -12.42
CA MET A 185 -10.66 -12.22 -11.05
C MET A 185 -10.74 -13.74 -11.11
N ASP A 186 -9.86 -14.41 -10.38
CA ASP A 186 -9.83 -15.87 -10.37
C ASP A 186 -10.99 -16.47 -9.53
N LEU A 187 -11.11 -17.80 -9.56
CA LEU A 187 -12.13 -18.52 -8.79
C LEU A 187 -11.96 -18.39 -7.26
N ASN A 188 -10.80 -17.92 -6.79
CA ASN A 188 -10.51 -17.68 -5.39
C ASN A 188 -10.82 -16.23 -4.97
N GLY A 189 -11.26 -15.38 -5.89
CA GLY A 189 -11.50 -13.96 -5.64
C GLY A 189 -10.22 -13.14 -5.60
N GLU A 190 -9.12 -13.68 -6.14
CA GLU A 190 -7.86 -12.97 -6.33
C GLU A 190 -7.89 -12.20 -7.65
N PHE A 191 -7.42 -10.95 -7.63
CA PHE A 191 -7.38 -10.09 -8.80
C PHE A 191 -6.05 -9.35 -8.90
N THR A 192 -5.66 -9.04 -10.14
CA THR A 192 -4.52 -8.17 -10.45
C THR A 192 -4.94 -7.13 -11.48
N THR A 193 -4.59 -5.87 -11.25
CA THR A 193 -4.80 -4.79 -12.23
C THR A 193 -3.58 -3.88 -12.32
N GLU A 194 -3.34 -3.30 -13.48
CA GLU A 194 -2.28 -2.32 -13.71
C GLU A 194 -2.89 -0.95 -14.01
N PHE A 195 -2.21 0.10 -13.56
CA PHE A 195 -2.67 1.47 -13.69
C PHE A 195 -1.55 2.42 -14.08
N ASP A 196 -1.96 3.52 -14.69
CA ASP A 196 -1.15 4.69 -14.97
C ASP A 196 -1.91 5.95 -14.57
N THR A 197 -1.20 6.98 -14.11
CA THR A 197 -1.78 8.31 -13.95
C THR A 197 -1.03 9.25 -14.86
N ASP A 198 -1.73 9.85 -15.81
CA ASP A 198 -1.18 10.92 -16.65
C ASP A 198 -1.50 12.28 -16.03
N LEU A 199 -0.49 13.16 -16.03
CA LEU A 199 -0.64 14.58 -15.70
C LEU A 199 -0.21 15.41 -16.89
N GLY A 200 -1.17 16.11 -17.51
CA GLY A 200 -0.94 16.77 -18.79
C GLY A 200 -0.77 15.72 -19.91
N GLU A 201 0.31 15.83 -20.67
CA GLU A 201 0.62 14.91 -21.79
C GLU A 201 1.67 13.85 -21.41
N SER A 202 1.93 13.65 -20.12
CA SER A 202 3.01 12.77 -19.65
C SER A 202 2.55 11.90 -18.48
N THR A 203 3.00 10.65 -18.48
CA THR A 203 2.75 9.71 -17.41
C THR A 203 3.51 10.09 -16.15
N PHE A 204 2.77 10.34 -15.08
CA PHE A 204 3.28 10.73 -13.77
C PHE A 204 3.61 9.52 -12.89
N GLU A 205 2.76 8.50 -12.93
CA GLU A 205 3.00 7.27 -12.18
C GLU A 205 2.43 6.05 -12.89
N THR A 206 3.00 4.89 -12.59
CA THR A 206 2.54 3.57 -13.05
C THR A 206 2.64 2.58 -11.92
N GLY A 207 1.73 1.62 -11.88
CA GLY A 207 1.74 0.61 -10.83
C GLY A 207 0.84 -0.58 -11.08
N SER A 208 0.83 -1.47 -10.10
CA SER A 208 0.03 -2.69 -10.06
C SER A 208 -0.69 -2.77 -8.72
N VAL A 209 -1.90 -3.31 -8.76
CA VAL A 209 -2.74 -3.63 -7.61
C VAL A 209 -2.94 -5.14 -7.60
N TYR A 210 -2.72 -5.74 -6.45
CA TYR A 210 -2.95 -7.15 -6.17
C TYR A 210 -3.92 -7.24 -5.01
N GLY A 211 -4.93 -8.09 -5.07
CA GLY A 211 -5.86 -8.19 -3.96
C GLY A 211 -6.68 -9.46 -3.96
N ILE A 212 -7.36 -9.68 -2.84
CA ILE A 212 -8.21 -10.83 -2.59
C ILE A 212 -9.49 -10.38 -1.87
N LEU A 213 -10.61 -10.99 -2.22
CA LEU A 213 -11.92 -10.74 -1.63
C LEU A 213 -12.36 -11.90 -0.73
N SER A 214 -13.15 -11.63 0.31
CA SER A 214 -13.79 -12.66 1.13
C SER A 214 -15.31 -12.63 1.00
N THR A 215 -15.97 -13.73 1.35
CA THR A 215 -17.43 -13.80 1.51
C THR A 215 -17.84 -14.10 2.93
N ASN A 216 -18.91 -13.45 3.41
CA ASN A 216 -19.51 -13.71 4.72
C ASN A 216 -20.50 -14.88 4.67
N ALA A 217 -21.12 -15.18 5.82
CA ALA A 217 -22.10 -16.26 5.96
C ALA A 217 -23.39 -16.06 5.14
N GLU A 218 -23.68 -14.83 4.69
CA GLU A 218 -24.79 -14.51 3.79
C GLU A 218 -24.38 -14.55 2.31
N TRP A 219 -23.17 -15.01 1.99
CA TRP A 219 -22.62 -15.07 0.63
C TRP A 219 -22.41 -13.69 0.00
N LEU A 220 -22.41 -12.63 0.82
CA LEU A 220 -22.03 -11.27 0.41
C LEU A 220 -20.51 -11.13 0.48
N ILE A 221 -19.93 -10.17 -0.23
CA ILE A 221 -18.46 -10.01 -0.30
C ILE A 221 -17.93 -8.97 0.71
N PRO A 222 -18.14 -9.02 2.04
CA PRO A 222 -18.05 -7.86 2.95
C PRO A 222 -16.77 -6.99 2.81
N GLU A 223 -15.64 -7.61 2.53
CA GLU A 223 -14.31 -7.03 2.70
C GLU A 223 -13.30 -7.56 1.66
N GLY A 224 -12.19 -6.85 1.50
CA GLY A 224 -11.08 -7.24 0.62
C GLY A 224 -9.75 -6.67 1.10
N ALA A 225 -8.63 -7.35 0.85
CA ALA A 225 -7.29 -6.86 1.21
C ALA A 225 -6.36 -6.98 0.02
N GLY A 226 -5.33 -6.15 0.01
CA GLY A 226 -4.32 -6.25 -1.03
C GLY A 226 -3.18 -5.27 -0.88
N VAL A 227 -2.39 -5.20 -1.95
CA VAL A 227 -1.15 -4.43 -2.02
C VAL A 227 -1.11 -3.65 -3.33
N ILE A 228 -0.63 -2.42 -3.25
CA ILE A 228 -0.34 -1.57 -4.40
C ILE A 228 1.15 -1.33 -4.44
N THR A 229 1.75 -1.52 -5.61
CA THR A 229 3.15 -1.16 -5.88
C THR A 229 3.19 -0.20 -7.04
N LEU A 230 3.87 0.94 -6.89
CA LEU A 230 3.95 1.94 -7.94
C LEU A 230 5.30 2.66 -7.99
N THR A 231 5.58 3.23 -9.14
CA THR A 231 6.64 4.22 -9.33
C THR A 231 6.00 5.55 -9.72
N SER A 232 6.44 6.64 -9.08
CA SER A 232 5.88 7.98 -9.31
C SER A 232 6.98 9.03 -9.35
N GLN A 233 6.62 10.22 -9.81
CA GLN A 233 7.49 11.38 -9.83
C GLN A 233 7.13 12.35 -8.69
N ASP A 234 8.00 13.29 -8.31
CA ASP A 234 7.59 14.34 -7.37
C ASP A 234 6.52 15.23 -8.02
N PRO A 235 5.31 15.37 -7.43
CA PRO A 235 4.21 16.10 -8.06
C PRO A 235 4.51 17.59 -8.21
N THR A 236 5.20 18.20 -7.25
CA THR A 236 5.56 19.63 -7.29
C THR A 236 6.57 19.90 -8.40
N GLN A 237 7.65 19.13 -8.45
CA GLN A 237 8.68 19.27 -9.48
C GLN A 237 8.14 18.92 -10.88
N PHE A 238 7.29 17.89 -10.98
CA PHE A 238 6.65 17.51 -12.23
C PHE A 238 5.83 18.67 -12.80
N MET A 239 4.90 19.23 -12.02
CA MET A 239 4.04 20.32 -12.50
C MET A 239 4.83 21.60 -12.79
N ASN A 240 5.86 21.90 -11.99
CA ASN A 240 6.74 23.03 -12.26
C ASN A 240 7.55 22.81 -13.56
N SER A 241 7.95 21.58 -13.86
CA SER A 241 8.63 21.26 -15.12
C SER A 241 7.69 21.43 -16.31
N GLN A 242 6.44 20.97 -16.21
CA GLN A 242 5.42 21.20 -17.25
C GLN A 242 5.15 22.70 -17.48
N ASN A 243 5.25 23.52 -16.43
CA ASN A 243 5.08 24.98 -16.50
C ASN A 243 6.38 25.74 -16.87
N GLY A 244 7.50 25.04 -17.11
CA GLY A 244 8.79 25.65 -17.44
C GLY A 244 9.50 26.37 -16.29
N THR A 245 9.06 26.15 -15.04
CA THR A 245 9.66 26.74 -13.82
C THR A 245 10.61 25.78 -13.08
N TYR A 246 10.80 24.56 -13.61
CA TYR A 246 11.75 23.57 -13.12
C TYR A 246 12.48 22.92 -14.31
N ASP A 247 13.82 23.01 -14.30
CA ASP A 247 14.69 22.64 -15.42
C ASP A 247 15.65 21.48 -15.11
N ARG A 248 15.46 20.81 -13.97
CA ARG A 248 16.28 19.68 -13.51
C ARG A 248 15.56 18.36 -13.74
N GLU A 249 16.29 17.27 -13.54
CA GLU A 249 15.71 15.94 -13.47
C GLU A 249 14.71 15.86 -12.31
N ILE A 250 13.50 15.39 -12.59
CA ILE A 250 12.44 15.25 -11.61
C ILE A 250 12.75 14.04 -10.71
N ASP A 251 12.64 14.26 -9.40
CA ASP A 251 12.83 13.21 -8.41
C ASP A 251 11.85 12.05 -8.64
N GLN A 252 12.40 10.84 -8.64
CA GLN A 252 11.66 9.60 -8.82
C GLN A 252 11.44 8.90 -7.48
N TYR A 253 10.30 8.26 -7.35
CA TYR A 253 9.87 7.58 -6.13
C TYR A 253 9.41 6.17 -6.41
N GLU A 254 9.62 5.32 -5.41
CA GLU A 254 9.11 3.97 -5.31
C GLU A 254 8.17 3.90 -4.12
N GLU A 255 6.94 3.44 -4.36
CA GLU A 255 5.91 3.31 -3.32
C GLU A 255 5.39 1.87 -3.27
N ALA A 256 5.13 1.40 -2.06
CA ALA A 256 4.41 0.17 -1.80
C ALA A 256 3.56 0.35 -0.55
N GLY A 257 2.30 -0.08 -0.63
CA GLY A 257 1.36 0.03 0.47
C GLY A 257 0.31 -1.04 0.38
N GLY A 258 -0.40 -1.27 1.46
CA GLY A 258 -1.55 -2.16 1.45
C GLY A 258 -2.85 -1.42 1.64
N PHE A 259 -3.92 -2.18 1.45
CA PHE A 259 -5.26 -1.68 1.60
C PHE A 259 -6.18 -2.69 2.26
N ILE A 260 -7.19 -2.14 2.93
CA ILE A 260 -8.38 -2.84 3.39
C ILE A 260 -9.59 -2.19 2.73
N LEU A 261 -10.42 -3.01 2.10
CA LEU A 261 -11.71 -2.65 1.53
C LEU A 261 -12.78 -3.14 2.50
N ASP A 262 -13.74 -2.27 2.78
CA ASP A 262 -14.90 -2.60 3.59
C ASP A 262 -16.15 -2.07 2.89
N ARG A 263 -17.23 -2.85 2.90
CA ARG A 263 -18.58 -2.32 2.63
C ARG A 263 -19.29 -2.20 3.95
N ASN A 264 -19.84 -1.02 4.16
CA ASN A 264 -20.87 -0.81 5.15
C ASN A 264 -22.13 -1.58 4.71
N LEU A 265 -22.23 -2.84 5.13
CA LEU A 265 -23.45 -3.63 5.01
C LEU A 265 -24.40 -3.22 6.17
N PRO A 266 -25.69 -2.97 5.92
CA PRO A 266 -26.67 -2.62 6.94
C PRO A 266 -27.01 -3.77 7.88
#